data_AF-A0A2G9YK71-F1
#
_entry.id   AF-A0A2G9YK71-F1
#
_cell.length_a   1.000
_cell.length_b   1.000
_cell.length_c   1.000
_cell.angle_alpha   90.00
_cell.angle_beta   90.00
_cell.angle_gamma   90.00
#
_symmetry.space_group_name_H-M   'P 1'
#
loop_
_entity.id
_entity.type
_entity.pdbx_description
1 polymer ?
#
loop_
_entity_poly.entity_id
_entity_poly.type
_entity_poly.pdbx_seq_one_letter_code
_entity_poly.pdbx_strand_id
1 'polypeptide(L)'
;MKDNLGLITIWFCLGIIFTHLFRVPFWPVYIVELALIITCAFLIKKGLSFNILLFLLGFILGALCLKNSYITPKNDVSKYIYYKNNTVYLIKGFINNQPVIKDGRVSFIFRAEELQFDKDKYSAEAHTGASASEEAHLAILFAKVRSARYNSCGDILVYAKDTGRLAYGEELILLGNIHRPYRLFRGNISAVMCIKNNSALIRLNKNKGSLFRRLAFCLKDNIEAVFIKRLSPLTASIVDAMVLGEKRRILPIVYDSMIKSGTVHILVVSGFNVGIIAFMAGLFFKILRIPRKLRYFLIIFCLVFYCFITGASAPVVRATVMGIFLILGYFLKREPNITNSLSLAALFILVINPKELFSISFQLSFVSVAAIIYLYPRLKSLFRLEKIKIKFLKVIVEGCMVSLSAWLGTCGFIAYYFKIFSPVTVLANIFIVPLATLITLSGLSMVIISLILPLLSGPFVSTNE
;
A
#
# COMPACT_ATOMS: atom_id res chain seq x y z
N MET A 1 -16.75 -19.79 -20.36
CA MET A 1 -16.04 -18.53 -20.04
C MET A 1 -15.96 -18.19 -18.54
N LYS A 2 -16.80 -18.75 -17.63
CA LYS A 2 -16.82 -18.38 -16.19
C LYS A 2 -15.49 -18.65 -15.44
N ASP A 3 -14.64 -19.56 -15.91
CA ASP A 3 -13.39 -19.98 -15.23
C ASP A 3 -12.08 -19.61 -15.95
N ASN A 4 -12.15 -18.96 -17.12
CA ASN A 4 -10.94 -18.71 -17.91
C ASN A 4 -10.06 -17.60 -17.30
N LEU A 5 -10.64 -16.62 -16.59
CA LEU A 5 -9.88 -15.47 -16.08
C LEU A 5 -8.84 -15.89 -15.02
N GLY A 6 -9.22 -16.77 -14.10
CA GLY A 6 -8.28 -17.29 -13.10
C GLY A 6 -7.11 -18.04 -13.73
N LEU A 7 -7.38 -18.85 -14.76
CA LEU A 7 -6.33 -19.54 -15.51
C LEU A 7 -5.42 -18.56 -16.26
N ILE A 8 -5.96 -17.54 -16.93
CA ILE A 8 -5.17 -16.49 -17.59
C ILE A 8 -4.25 -15.79 -16.58
N THR A 9 -4.76 -15.46 -15.39
CA THR A 9 -3.95 -14.85 -14.34
C THR A 9 -2.82 -15.77 -13.87
N ILE A 10 -3.06 -17.07 -13.73
CA ILE A 10 -2.01 -18.04 -13.40
C ILE A 10 -0.93 -18.06 -14.48
N TRP A 11 -1.32 -18.14 -15.75
CA TRP A 11 -0.37 -18.10 -16.87
C TRP A 11 0.42 -16.79 -16.94
N PHE A 12 -0.24 -15.66 -16.68
CA PHE A 12 0.42 -14.35 -16.56
C PHE A 12 1.48 -14.34 -15.45
N CYS A 13 1.16 -14.88 -14.26
CA CYS A 13 2.13 -15.03 -13.17
C CYS A 13 3.29 -15.96 -13.56
N LEU A 14 3.02 -17.07 -14.27
CA LEU A 14 4.06 -17.98 -14.75
C LEU A 14 5.01 -17.28 -15.72
N GLY A 15 4.51 -16.41 -16.60
CA GLY A 15 5.34 -15.60 -17.49
C GLY A 15 6.30 -14.66 -16.75
N ILE A 16 5.81 -14.01 -15.69
CA ILE A 16 6.63 -13.19 -14.79
C ILE A 16 7.72 -14.05 -14.12
N ILE A 17 7.34 -15.19 -13.54
CA ILE A 17 8.27 -16.09 -12.83
C ILE A 17 9.35 -16.61 -13.78
N PHE A 18 8.95 -17.09 -14.96
CA PHE A 18 9.87 -17.59 -15.97
C PHE A 18 10.90 -16.53 -16.35
N THR A 19 10.44 -15.32 -16.65
CA THR A 19 11.33 -14.21 -17.04
C THR A 19 12.30 -13.83 -15.90
N HIS A 20 11.84 -13.91 -14.66
CA HIS A 20 12.68 -13.64 -13.49
C HIS A 20 13.78 -14.70 -13.30
N LEU A 21 13.44 -15.99 -13.46
CA LEU A 21 14.37 -17.11 -13.28
C LEU A 21 15.41 -17.18 -14.39
N PHE A 22 14.99 -17.07 -15.65
CA PHE A 22 15.86 -17.29 -16.82
C PHE A 22 16.56 -16.04 -17.35
N ARG A 23 16.29 -14.85 -16.79
CA ARG A 23 16.89 -13.55 -17.19
C ARG A 23 16.92 -13.32 -18.71
N VAL A 24 15.85 -13.72 -19.39
CA VAL A 24 15.77 -13.74 -20.86
C VAL A 24 16.08 -12.34 -21.44
N PRO A 25 16.94 -12.23 -22.49
CA PRO A 25 17.18 -10.96 -23.18
C PRO A 25 15.90 -10.41 -23.83
N PHE A 26 15.89 -9.10 -24.16
CA PHE A 26 14.65 -8.40 -24.55
C PHE A 26 14.11 -8.83 -25.93
N TRP A 27 15.00 -9.03 -26.91
CA TRP A 27 14.63 -9.24 -28.31
C TRP A 27 13.97 -10.60 -28.63
N PRO A 28 14.33 -11.75 -28.00
CA PRO A 28 13.68 -13.03 -28.33
C PRO A 28 12.22 -13.08 -27.85
N VAL A 29 11.88 -12.35 -26.78
CA VAL A 29 10.49 -12.31 -26.27
C VAL A 29 9.56 -11.68 -27.31
N TYR A 30 10.01 -10.63 -28.00
CA TYR A 30 9.24 -9.95 -29.03
C TYR A 30 9.08 -10.79 -30.31
N ILE A 31 10.14 -11.53 -30.70
CA ILE A 31 10.08 -12.45 -31.83
C ILE A 31 9.09 -13.59 -31.55
N VAL A 32 9.15 -14.15 -30.33
CA VAL A 32 8.20 -15.19 -29.89
C VAL A 32 6.78 -14.67 -29.83
N GLU A 33 6.57 -13.41 -29.39
CA GLU A 33 5.25 -12.76 -29.40
C GLU A 33 4.69 -12.62 -30.82
N LEU A 34 5.47 -12.06 -31.75
CA LEU A 34 5.03 -11.87 -33.14
C LEU A 34 4.73 -13.23 -33.79
N ALA A 35 5.59 -14.22 -33.58
CA ALA A 35 5.37 -15.59 -34.05
C ALA A 35 4.09 -16.18 -33.44
N LEU A 36 3.85 -15.99 -32.14
CA LEU A 36 2.64 -16.47 -31.48
C LEU A 36 1.40 -15.75 -31.99
N ILE A 37 1.37 -14.42 -32.18
CA ILE A 37 0.23 -13.70 -32.76
C ILE A 37 -0.11 -14.23 -34.16
N ILE A 38 0.91 -14.49 -34.99
CA ILE A 38 0.72 -15.08 -36.32
C ILE A 38 0.16 -16.52 -36.21
N THR A 39 0.73 -17.31 -35.31
CA THR A 39 0.29 -18.69 -35.05
C THR A 39 -1.13 -18.71 -34.46
N CYS A 40 -1.49 -17.74 -33.61
CA CYS A 40 -2.82 -17.51 -33.06
C CYS A 40 -3.83 -17.25 -34.18
N ALA A 41 -3.53 -16.31 -35.08
CA ALA A 41 -4.38 -15.98 -36.21
C ALA A 41 -4.58 -17.19 -37.16
N PHE A 42 -3.55 -18.01 -37.32
CA PHE A 42 -3.60 -19.23 -38.14
C PHE A 42 -4.35 -20.39 -37.47
N LEU A 43 -4.17 -20.60 -36.16
CA LEU A 43 -4.76 -21.72 -35.42
C LEU A 43 -6.22 -21.49 -35.04
N ILE A 44 -6.68 -20.24 -34.92
CA ILE A 44 -8.11 -19.91 -34.82
C ILE A 44 -8.86 -20.44 -36.06
N LYS A 45 -8.23 -20.40 -37.24
CA LYS A 45 -8.81 -20.98 -38.47
C LYS A 45 -8.79 -22.51 -38.50
N LYS A 46 -7.94 -23.16 -37.70
CA LYS A 46 -7.75 -24.63 -37.68
C LYS A 46 -8.44 -25.35 -36.51
N GLY A 47 -9.32 -24.67 -35.76
CA GLY A 47 -10.10 -25.31 -34.69
C GLY A 47 -9.31 -25.69 -33.44
N LEU A 48 -8.08 -25.16 -33.26
CA LEU A 48 -7.36 -25.32 -31.99
C LEU A 48 -8.14 -24.60 -30.88
N SER A 49 -8.13 -25.15 -29.66
CA SER A 49 -8.93 -24.56 -28.58
C SER A 49 -8.47 -23.13 -28.28
N PHE A 50 -9.38 -22.17 -28.45
CA PHE A 50 -9.20 -20.74 -28.17
C PHE A 50 -8.59 -20.47 -26.77
N ASN A 51 -8.82 -21.36 -25.81
CA ASN A 51 -8.30 -21.25 -24.45
C ASN A 51 -6.76 -21.40 -24.39
N ILE A 52 -6.16 -22.34 -25.13
CA ILE A 52 -4.68 -22.50 -25.15
C ILE A 52 -4.02 -21.21 -25.63
N LEU A 53 -4.61 -20.59 -26.64
CA LEU A 53 -4.18 -19.32 -27.20
C LEU A 53 -4.16 -18.20 -26.15
N LEU A 54 -5.25 -18.11 -25.41
CA LEU A 54 -5.46 -17.10 -24.39
C LEU A 54 -4.48 -17.27 -23.22
N PHE A 55 -4.12 -18.51 -22.89
CA PHE A 55 -3.14 -18.85 -21.86
C PHE A 55 -1.72 -18.50 -22.28
N LEU A 56 -1.33 -18.84 -23.52
CA LEU A 56 -0.04 -18.45 -24.10
C LEU A 56 0.10 -16.92 -24.15
N LEU A 57 -0.95 -16.22 -24.58
CA LEU A 57 -0.97 -14.76 -24.58
C LEU A 57 -0.77 -14.19 -23.16
N GLY A 58 -1.49 -14.74 -22.17
CA GLY A 58 -1.31 -14.36 -20.76
C GLY A 58 0.13 -14.51 -20.29
N PHE A 59 0.78 -15.64 -20.61
CA PHE A 59 2.18 -15.90 -20.28
C PHE A 59 3.14 -14.88 -20.90
N ILE A 60 3.02 -14.60 -22.19
CA ILE A 60 3.88 -13.62 -22.89
C ILE A 60 3.70 -12.23 -22.29
N LEU A 61 2.45 -11.80 -22.09
CA LEU A 61 2.15 -10.49 -21.50
C LEU A 61 2.76 -10.35 -20.11
N GLY A 62 2.74 -11.42 -19.29
CA GLY A 62 3.41 -11.45 -18.00
C GLY A 62 4.92 -11.27 -18.12
N ALA A 63 5.55 -11.99 -19.05
CA ALA A 63 6.98 -11.90 -19.32
C ALA A 63 7.40 -10.48 -19.75
N LEU A 64 6.66 -9.90 -20.70
CA LEU A 64 6.88 -8.53 -21.20
C LEU A 64 6.68 -7.49 -20.11
N CYS A 65 5.64 -7.63 -19.30
CA CYS A 65 5.35 -6.72 -18.21
C CYS A 65 6.55 -6.63 -17.24
N LEU A 66 7.08 -7.78 -16.79
CA LEU A 66 8.26 -7.80 -15.93
C LEU A 66 9.46 -7.16 -16.61
N LYS A 67 9.71 -7.49 -17.88
CA LYS A 67 10.84 -6.94 -18.61
C LYS A 67 10.77 -5.43 -18.78
N ASN A 68 9.59 -4.91 -19.11
CA ASN A 68 9.32 -3.48 -19.21
C ASN A 68 9.56 -2.76 -17.87
N SER A 69 9.25 -3.40 -16.74
CA SER A 69 9.48 -2.84 -15.40
C SER A 69 10.96 -2.65 -15.01
N TYR A 70 11.90 -3.22 -15.77
CA TYR A 70 13.34 -3.00 -15.58
C TYR A 70 13.88 -1.83 -16.40
N ILE A 71 13.09 -1.27 -17.33
CA ILE A 71 13.48 -0.10 -18.12
C ILE A 71 13.33 1.13 -17.24
N THR A 72 14.46 1.72 -16.81
CA THR A 72 14.45 2.95 -16.03
C THR A 72 14.21 4.17 -16.94
N PRO A 73 13.40 5.16 -16.51
CA PRO A 73 13.20 6.41 -17.25
C PRO A 73 14.53 7.05 -17.66
N LYS A 74 14.56 7.75 -18.80
CA LYS A 74 15.78 8.43 -19.27
C LYS A 74 16.37 9.37 -18.21
N ASN A 75 15.50 10.04 -17.45
CA ASN A 75 15.86 11.05 -16.44
C ASN A 75 15.83 10.49 -15.00
N ASP A 76 16.00 9.19 -14.79
CA ASP A 76 15.99 8.62 -13.44
C ASP A 76 17.16 9.14 -12.60
N VAL A 77 16.89 9.59 -11.36
CA VAL A 77 17.91 10.10 -10.42
C VAL A 77 19.08 9.11 -10.27
N SER A 78 18.79 7.80 -10.27
CA SER A 78 19.80 6.74 -10.12
C SER A 78 20.92 6.78 -11.16
N LYS A 79 20.68 7.38 -12.34
CA LYS A 79 21.69 7.54 -13.40
C LYS A 79 22.68 8.68 -13.13
N TYR A 80 22.28 9.66 -12.34
CA TYR A 80 23.07 10.85 -12.02
C TYR A 80 23.76 10.77 -10.66
N ILE A 81 23.50 9.70 -9.88
CA ILE A 81 24.13 9.48 -8.58
C ILE A 81 25.43 8.69 -8.75
N TYR A 82 26.53 9.32 -8.36
CA TYR A 82 27.84 8.68 -8.20
C TYR A 82 28.03 8.22 -6.76
N TYR A 83 28.16 6.91 -6.58
CA TYR A 83 28.37 6.31 -5.27
C TYR A 83 29.85 6.33 -4.87
N LYS A 84 30.49 7.50 -4.93
CA LYS A 84 31.82 7.72 -4.35
C LYS A 84 31.67 8.23 -2.92
N ASN A 85 32.55 7.80 -2.03
CA ASN A 85 32.59 8.30 -0.66
C ASN A 85 32.79 9.83 -0.67
N ASN A 86 32.07 10.55 0.19
CA ASN A 86 32.09 12.01 0.39
C ASN A 86 31.45 12.94 -0.65
N THR A 87 30.75 12.44 -1.68
CA THR A 87 29.94 13.35 -2.52
C THR A 87 28.64 13.77 -1.82
N VAL A 88 28.47 15.07 -1.64
CA VAL A 88 27.25 15.69 -1.12
C VAL A 88 26.39 16.15 -2.30
N TYR A 89 25.09 15.81 -2.25
CA TYR A 89 24.13 16.15 -3.29
C TYR A 89 23.15 17.20 -2.78
N LEU A 90 22.76 18.11 -3.67
CA LEU A 90 21.70 19.07 -3.47
C LEU A 90 20.50 18.66 -4.33
N ILE A 91 19.38 18.34 -3.71
CA ILE A 91 18.19 17.82 -4.38
C ILE A 91 17.00 18.69 -4.03
N LYS A 92 16.27 19.12 -5.06
CA LYS A 92 15.00 19.83 -4.93
C LYS A 92 13.85 18.96 -5.39
N GLY A 93 12.74 19.05 -4.67
CA GLY A 93 11.58 18.19 -4.87
C GLY A 93 10.56 18.37 -3.75
N PHE A 94 9.67 17.40 -3.59
CA PHE A 94 8.60 17.47 -2.58
C PHE A 94 8.38 16.15 -1.84
N ILE A 95 7.79 16.23 -0.65
CA ILE A 95 7.43 15.08 0.16
C ILE A 95 6.24 14.32 -0.49
N ASN A 96 6.45 13.06 -0.86
CA ASN A 96 5.47 12.23 -1.61
C ASN A 96 4.65 11.26 -0.73
N ASN A 97 4.98 11.12 0.56
CA ASN A 97 4.22 10.33 1.52
C ASN A 97 4.11 11.05 2.88
N GLN A 98 3.24 10.56 3.78
CA GLN A 98 3.21 11.08 5.16
C GLN A 98 4.54 10.74 5.85
N PRO A 99 5.26 11.73 6.42
CA PRO A 99 6.50 11.46 7.14
C PRO A 99 6.28 10.57 8.36
N VAL A 100 7.16 9.58 8.51
CA VAL A 100 7.13 8.61 9.62
C VAL A 100 8.23 8.98 10.61
N ILE A 101 7.82 9.30 11.84
CA ILE A 101 8.73 9.62 12.95
C ILE A 101 8.94 8.35 13.77
N LYS A 102 10.19 7.95 13.96
CA LYS A 102 10.57 6.81 14.81
C LYS A 102 11.89 7.11 15.50
N ASP A 103 11.93 6.93 16.82
CA ASP A 103 13.15 7.06 17.65
C ASP A 103 13.91 8.39 17.42
N GLY A 104 13.19 9.51 17.33
CA GLY A 104 13.77 10.85 17.10
C GLY A 104 14.31 11.10 15.69
N ARG A 105 14.06 10.18 14.75
CA ARG A 105 14.36 10.34 13.32
C ARG A 105 13.07 10.39 12.50
N VAL A 106 13.09 11.19 11.45
CA VAL A 106 11.99 11.28 10.48
C VAL A 106 12.43 10.61 9.20
N SER A 107 11.57 9.76 8.66
CA SER A 107 11.75 9.12 7.37
C SER A 107 10.60 9.42 6.43
N PHE A 108 10.91 9.76 5.18
CA PHE A 108 9.91 10.08 4.17
C PHE A 108 10.43 9.77 2.77
N ILE A 109 9.50 9.54 1.84
CA ILE A 109 9.76 9.40 0.41
C ILE A 109 9.72 10.80 -0.18
N PHE A 110 10.84 11.21 -0.74
CA PHE A 110 11.04 12.49 -1.40
C PHE A 110 11.09 12.29 -2.90
N ARG A 111 10.21 12.95 -3.64
CA ARG A 111 10.23 12.90 -5.10
C ARG A 111 11.14 13.99 -5.62
N ALA A 112 12.29 13.60 -6.16
CA ALA A 112 13.23 14.54 -6.76
C ALA A 112 12.69 15.08 -8.09
N GLU A 113 12.91 16.38 -8.32
CA GLU A 113 12.62 17.08 -9.58
C GLU A 113 13.91 17.62 -10.21
N GLU A 114 14.83 18.11 -9.37
CA GLU A 114 16.10 18.67 -9.78
C GLU A 114 17.21 18.13 -8.89
N LEU A 115 18.31 17.68 -9.51
CA LEU A 115 19.51 17.23 -8.83
C LEU A 115 20.70 18.06 -9.28
N GLN A 116 21.47 18.54 -8.31
CA GLN A 116 22.72 19.25 -8.49
C GLN A 116 23.80 18.60 -7.61
N PHE A 117 25.02 18.53 -8.12
CA PHE A 117 26.19 18.17 -7.33
C PHE A 117 27.39 18.95 -7.84
N ASP A 118 28.27 19.36 -6.94
CA ASP A 118 29.56 19.97 -7.24
C ASP A 118 30.66 19.10 -6.59
N LYS A 119 31.66 18.69 -7.38
CA LYS A 119 32.70 17.77 -6.93
C LYS A 119 33.68 18.43 -5.95
N ASP A 120 33.85 19.75 -6.02
CA ASP A 120 34.98 20.43 -5.37
C ASP A 120 34.58 21.40 -4.24
N LYS A 121 33.31 21.86 -4.17
CA LYS A 121 32.85 22.83 -3.16
C LYS A 121 32.15 22.24 -1.93
N TYR A 122 31.24 21.28 -2.11
CA TYR A 122 30.39 20.81 -1.00
C TYR A 122 31.14 19.95 0.04
N SER A 123 32.30 19.39 -0.31
CA SER A 123 33.20 18.68 0.61
C SER A 123 33.91 19.62 1.60
N ALA A 124 34.11 20.89 1.24
CA ALA A 124 34.76 21.87 2.09
C ALA A 124 33.80 22.51 3.11
N GLU A 125 32.55 22.76 2.74
CA GLU A 125 31.57 23.46 3.59
C GLU A 125 30.84 22.54 4.59
N ALA A 126 30.86 21.21 4.39
CA ALA A 126 30.24 20.25 5.31
C ALA A 126 30.96 20.14 6.69
N HIS A 127 32.14 20.74 6.83
CA HIS A 127 32.99 20.65 8.02
C HIS A 127 33.03 21.91 8.91
N THR A 128 32.42 23.03 8.48
CA THR A 128 32.46 24.29 9.24
C THR A 128 31.09 24.62 9.85
N GLY A 129 31.09 24.81 11.17
CA GLY A 129 29.89 24.91 12.00
C GLY A 129 29.03 26.17 11.80
N ALA A 130 27.74 25.96 12.05
CA ALA A 130 26.64 26.82 12.51
C ALA A 130 26.72 28.36 12.34
N SER A 131 25.66 28.95 11.79
CA SER A 131 24.71 29.81 12.53
C SER A 131 23.77 30.60 11.58
N ALA A 132 22.47 30.58 11.92
CA ALA A 132 21.42 31.58 11.68
C ALA A 132 21.57 32.59 10.51
N SER A 133 21.74 32.11 9.28
CA SER A 133 21.29 32.76 8.03
C SER A 133 21.16 31.74 6.88
N GLU A 134 20.89 30.48 7.24
CA GLU A 134 21.17 29.30 6.42
C GLU A 134 20.14 29.03 5.31
N GLU A 135 18.87 29.44 5.48
CA GLU A 135 17.86 29.34 4.41
C GLU A 135 18.21 30.26 3.23
N ALA A 136 18.66 31.47 3.51
CA ALA A 136 19.16 32.40 2.51
C ALA A 136 20.47 31.87 1.90
N HIS A 137 21.40 31.33 2.71
CA HIS A 137 22.68 30.85 2.21
C HIS A 137 22.56 29.63 1.29
N LEU A 138 21.69 28.66 1.62
CA LEU A 138 21.44 27.51 0.77
C LEU A 138 20.57 27.84 -0.46
N ALA A 139 19.63 28.78 -0.35
CA ALA A 139 18.88 29.28 -1.50
C ALA A 139 19.80 30.10 -2.44
N ILE A 140 20.74 30.86 -1.87
CA ILE A 140 21.81 31.54 -2.59
C ILE A 140 22.74 30.51 -3.23
N LEU A 141 23.16 29.45 -2.54
CA LEU A 141 23.91 28.33 -3.16
C LEU A 141 23.12 27.73 -4.32
N PHE A 142 21.83 27.41 -4.16
CA PHE A 142 20.97 26.87 -5.23
C PHE A 142 20.90 27.82 -6.45
N ALA A 143 20.89 29.14 -6.21
CA ALA A 143 20.84 30.17 -7.25
C ALA A 143 22.21 30.49 -7.89
N LYS A 144 23.31 30.41 -7.12
CA LYS A 144 24.67 30.85 -7.50
C LYS A 144 25.55 29.72 -8.04
N VAL A 145 25.12 28.46 -7.88
CA VAL A 145 25.85 27.28 -8.37
C VAL A 145 25.69 27.14 -9.89
N ARG A 146 26.82 27.25 -10.59
CA ARG A 146 26.99 27.00 -12.05
C ARG A 146 27.25 25.51 -12.36
N SER A 147 26.89 24.59 -11.47
CA SER A 147 27.05 23.15 -11.74
C SER A 147 25.96 22.63 -12.68
N ALA A 148 26.20 21.44 -13.27
CA ALA A 148 25.25 20.82 -14.18
C ALA A 148 23.92 20.52 -13.46
N ARG A 149 22.85 21.20 -13.88
CA ARG A 149 21.49 20.95 -13.40
C ARG A 149 20.90 19.79 -14.17
N TYR A 150 20.56 18.72 -13.46
CA TYR A 150 19.86 17.58 -14.06
C TYR A 150 18.40 17.61 -13.62
N ASN A 151 17.51 17.77 -14.61
CA ASN A 151 16.10 17.43 -14.42
C ASN A 151 16.03 15.93 -14.20
N SER A 152 15.77 15.54 -12.96
CA SER A 152 15.79 14.14 -12.55
C SER A 152 14.45 13.80 -11.91
N CYS A 153 14.00 12.56 -12.10
CA CYS A 153 12.76 12.08 -11.52
C CYS A 153 13.03 10.75 -10.82
N GLY A 154 12.58 10.62 -9.58
CA GLY A 154 12.71 9.39 -8.81
C GLY A 154 12.32 9.60 -7.36
N ASP A 155 11.88 8.52 -6.73
CA ASP A 155 11.56 8.52 -5.30
C ASP A 155 12.83 8.18 -4.52
N ILE A 156 13.20 9.04 -3.56
CA ILE A 156 14.36 8.90 -2.69
C ILE A 156 13.86 8.71 -1.27
N LEU A 157 14.34 7.68 -0.57
CA LEU A 157 14.04 7.53 0.85
C LEU A 157 15.01 8.40 1.66
N VAL A 158 14.47 9.37 2.38
CA VAL A 158 15.24 10.32 3.18
C VAL A 158 15.14 9.95 4.66
N TYR A 159 16.28 9.92 5.34
CA TYR A 159 16.37 9.87 6.80
C TYR A 159 16.96 11.18 7.31
N ALA A 160 16.22 11.89 8.16
CA ALA A 160 16.65 13.13 8.79
C ALA A 160 16.43 13.06 10.31
N LYS A 161 17.17 13.90 11.06
CA LYS A 161 16.86 14.14 12.48
C LYS A 161 15.52 14.89 12.56
N ASP A 162 14.73 14.63 13.61
CA ASP A 162 13.47 15.32 13.79
C ASP A 162 13.67 16.84 13.87
N THR A 163 13.09 17.54 12.90
CA THR A 163 13.24 18.98 12.64
C THR A 163 11.91 19.71 12.80
N GLY A 164 10.89 19.04 13.36
CA GLY A 164 9.54 19.55 13.48
C GLY A 164 8.57 18.92 12.48
N ARG A 165 7.33 19.44 12.45
CA ARG A 165 6.22 18.86 11.68
C ARG A 165 6.45 19.10 10.18
N LEU A 166 6.98 18.08 9.49
CA LEU A 166 7.00 18.00 8.03
C LEU A 166 5.67 17.41 7.54
N ALA A 167 5.17 17.91 6.42
CA ALA A 167 3.88 17.50 5.87
C ALA A 167 3.97 17.03 4.41
N TYR A 168 3.01 16.19 4.01
CA TYR A 168 2.89 15.76 2.62
C TYR A 168 2.72 16.96 1.68
N GLY A 169 3.46 16.96 0.57
CA GLY A 169 3.37 17.96 -0.47
C GLY A 169 4.27 19.19 -0.28
N GLU A 170 4.92 19.32 0.89
CA GLU A 170 5.90 20.39 1.13
C GLU A 170 7.07 20.27 0.16
N GLU A 171 7.35 21.35 -0.56
CA GLU A 171 8.52 21.48 -1.42
C GLU A 171 9.75 21.80 -0.57
N LEU A 172 10.79 20.97 -0.67
CA LEU A 172 12.03 21.09 0.09
C LEU A 172 13.25 21.12 -0.83
N ILE A 173 14.31 21.74 -0.33
CA ILE A 173 15.67 21.56 -0.83
C ILE A 173 16.43 20.79 0.24
N LEU A 174 17.02 19.66 -0.15
CA LEU A 174 17.76 18.76 0.73
C LEU A 174 19.24 18.74 0.33
N LEU A 175 20.12 18.81 1.31
CA LEU A 175 21.55 18.63 1.15
C LEU A 175 22.03 17.43 1.98
N GLY A 176 22.81 16.54 1.38
CA GLY A 176 23.29 15.36 2.09
C GLY A 176 23.86 14.25 1.21
N ASN A 177 24.21 13.14 1.86
CA ASN A 177 24.89 12.04 1.23
C ASN A 177 23.88 11.00 0.75
N ILE A 178 24.00 10.62 -0.53
CA ILE A 178 23.17 9.59 -1.15
C ILE A 178 23.93 8.25 -1.16
N HIS A 179 23.25 7.21 -0.72
CA HIS A 179 23.74 5.84 -0.65
C HIS A 179 22.90 4.93 -1.55
N ARG A 180 23.52 3.83 -2.01
CA ARG A 180 22.78 2.80 -2.77
C ARG A 180 21.68 2.25 -1.88
N PRO A 181 20.44 2.12 -2.41
CA PRO A 181 19.43 1.37 -1.70
C PRO A 181 19.96 -0.05 -1.50
N TYR A 182 19.90 -0.55 -0.27
CA TYR A 182 20.19 -1.96 0.00
C TYR A 182 19.32 -2.83 -0.92
N ARG A 183 19.85 -3.96 -1.44
CA ARG A 183 19.12 -4.89 -2.33
C ARG A 183 17.74 -5.32 -1.82
N LEU A 184 17.46 -5.12 -0.54
CA LEU A 184 16.21 -5.41 0.16
C LEU A 184 15.11 -4.34 0.00
N PHE A 185 15.40 -3.15 -0.54
CA PHE A 185 14.37 -2.15 -0.86
C PHE A 185 13.61 -2.56 -2.12
N ARG A 186 12.59 -3.40 -1.95
CA ARG A 186 11.68 -3.86 -3.00
C ARG A 186 10.58 -2.83 -3.29
N GLY A 187 10.97 -1.67 -3.81
CA GLY A 187 10.04 -0.61 -4.27
C GLY A 187 10.66 0.25 -5.37
N ASN A 188 9.91 1.21 -5.92
CA ASN A 188 10.40 2.20 -6.91
C ASN A 188 11.32 3.27 -6.26
N ILE A 189 12.07 2.91 -5.22
CA ILE A 189 13.00 3.82 -4.54
C ILE A 189 14.32 3.79 -5.30
N SER A 190 14.68 4.92 -5.91
CA SER A 190 15.89 5.05 -6.72
C SER A 190 17.15 5.18 -5.85
N ALA A 191 17.04 5.77 -4.65
CA ALA A 191 18.17 6.03 -3.76
C ALA A 191 17.78 6.23 -2.29
N VAL A 192 18.76 6.18 -1.39
CA VAL A 192 18.59 6.49 0.04
C VAL A 192 19.47 7.68 0.41
N MET A 193 18.90 8.71 1.03
CA MET A 193 19.61 9.92 1.46
C MET A 193 19.61 10.03 2.99
N CYS A 194 20.77 10.30 3.58
CA CYS A 194 20.90 10.55 5.01
C CYS A 194 21.31 12.01 5.23
N ILE A 195 20.51 12.72 6.02
CA ILE A 195 20.74 14.11 6.40
C ILE A 195 21.22 14.13 7.85
N LYS A 196 22.47 14.58 8.07
CA LYS A 196 23.09 14.60 9.41
C LYS A 196 22.74 15.85 10.22
N ASN A 197 22.60 17.00 9.56
CA ASN A 197 22.34 18.29 10.20
C ASN A 197 21.03 18.93 9.71
N ASN A 198 20.32 19.60 10.63
CA ASN A 198 19.06 20.27 10.37
C ASN A 198 19.19 21.46 9.42
N SER A 199 20.39 22.07 9.37
CA SER A 199 20.72 23.17 8.46
C SER A 199 20.72 22.76 6.98
N ALA A 200 20.63 21.47 6.67
CA ALA A 200 20.65 20.95 5.31
C ALA A 200 19.25 20.73 4.70
N LEU A 201 18.20 21.32 5.30
CA LEU A 201 16.80 21.24 4.84
C LEU A 201 16.21 22.65 4.75
N ILE A 202 15.79 23.07 3.55
CA ILE A 202 15.09 24.34 3.33
C ILE A 202 13.65 24.08 2.91
N ARG A 203 12.70 24.84 3.46
CA ARG A 203 11.28 24.82 3.05
C ARG A 203 11.01 25.91 2.03
N LEU A 204 10.45 25.55 0.88
CA LEU A 204 10.13 26.52 -0.19
C LEU A 204 8.71 27.10 -0.10
N ASN A 205 7.95 26.81 0.97
CA ASN A 205 6.56 27.26 1.21
C ASN A 205 5.61 27.11 0.00
N LYS A 206 5.90 26.15 -0.87
CA LYS A 206 5.06 25.76 -2.00
C LYS A 206 4.60 24.32 -1.79
N ASN A 207 3.33 24.07 -2.14
CA ASN A 207 2.72 22.76 -2.04
C ASN A 207 2.47 22.20 -3.44
N LYS A 208 3.16 21.10 -3.77
CA LYS A 208 3.05 20.43 -5.08
C LYS A 208 2.35 19.06 -5.02
N GLY A 209 2.00 18.60 -3.81
CA GLY A 209 1.29 17.33 -3.60
C GLY A 209 -0.15 17.35 -4.14
N SER A 210 -0.72 16.16 -4.36
CA SER A 210 -2.12 16.07 -4.80
C SER A 210 -3.08 16.55 -3.71
N LEU A 211 -4.03 17.40 -4.11
CA LEU A 211 -5.00 17.99 -3.18
C LEU A 211 -5.80 16.92 -2.43
N PHE A 212 -6.13 15.82 -3.10
CA PHE A 212 -6.84 14.68 -2.51
C PHE A 212 -6.05 13.98 -1.38
N ARG A 213 -4.75 13.73 -1.59
CA ARG A 213 -3.90 13.14 -0.54
C ARG A 213 -3.70 14.10 0.63
N ARG A 214 -3.54 15.40 0.33
CA ARG A 214 -3.44 16.42 1.38
C ARG A 214 -4.69 16.47 2.25
N LEU A 215 -5.88 16.48 1.63
CA LEU A 215 -7.14 16.40 2.36
C LEU A 215 -7.24 15.12 3.19
N ALA A 216 -6.85 13.98 2.63
CA ALA A 216 -6.85 12.70 3.35
C ALA A 216 -5.93 12.73 4.59
N PHE A 217 -4.72 13.28 4.48
CA PHE A 217 -3.81 13.41 5.62
C PHE A 217 -4.24 14.45 6.64
N CYS A 218 -4.81 15.58 6.20
CA CYS A 218 -5.39 16.57 7.11
C CYS A 218 -6.55 15.98 7.91
N LEU A 219 -7.43 15.20 7.26
CA LEU A 219 -8.48 14.47 7.97
C LEU A 219 -7.92 13.40 8.89
N LYS A 220 -6.86 12.69 8.49
CA LYS A 220 -6.16 11.75 9.37
C LYS A 220 -5.72 12.45 10.65
N ASP A 221 -5.01 13.56 10.54
CA ASP A 221 -4.53 14.34 11.68
C ASP A 221 -5.68 14.82 12.59
N ASN A 222 -6.81 15.24 12.00
CA ASN A 222 -8.00 15.63 12.75
C ASN A 222 -8.64 14.43 13.49
N ILE A 223 -8.71 13.27 12.85
CA ILE A 223 -9.22 12.03 13.46
C ILE A 223 -8.31 11.59 14.60
N GLU A 224 -6.98 11.62 14.40
CA GLU A 224 -6.00 11.32 15.44
C GLU A 224 -6.20 12.23 16.66
N ALA A 225 -6.41 13.54 16.44
CA ALA A 225 -6.68 14.49 17.53
C ALA A 225 -7.97 14.16 18.30
N VAL A 226 -9.02 13.70 17.61
CA VAL A 226 -10.26 13.24 18.25
C VAL A 226 -10.02 12.02 19.13
N PHE A 227 -9.26 11.02 18.66
CA PHE A 227 -8.94 9.84 19.45
C PHE A 227 -8.11 10.19 20.68
N ILE A 228 -7.07 11.00 20.52
CA ILE A 228 -6.20 11.42 21.63
C ILE A 228 -6.98 12.22 22.68
N LYS A 229 -7.92 13.07 22.26
CA LYS A 229 -8.70 13.91 23.18
C LYS A 229 -9.75 13.13 23.98
N ARG A 230 -10.24 12.00 23.46
CA ARG A 230 -11.43 11.30 23.99
C ARG A 230 -11.15 9.91 24.55
N LEU A 231 -9.99 9.31 24.24
CA LEU A 231 -9.61 7.98 24.67
C LEU A 231 -8.36 8.06 25.56
N SER A 232 -8.14 7.03 26.39
CA SER A 232 -6.88 6.88 27.12
C SER A 232 -5.71 6.67 26.14
N PRO A 233 -4.45 7.02 26.50
CA PRO A 233 -3.31 6.92 25.59
C PRO A 233 -3.12 5.52 24.98
N LEU A 234 -3.31 4.47 25.79
CA LEU A 234 -3.23 3.09 25.33
C LEU A 234 -4.33 2.76 24.31
N THR A 235 -5.59 3.07 24.63
CA THR A 235 -6.74 2.78 23.75
C THR A 235 -6.66 3.60 22.47
N ALA A 236 -6.28 4.87 22.56
CA ALA A 236 -6.05 5.73 21.40
C ALA A 236 -5.01 5.11 20.47
N SER A 237 -3.87 4.62 20.99
CA SER A 237 -2.82 4.00 20.17
C SER A 237 -3.30 2.76 19.41
N ILE A 238 -4.14 1.93 20.03
CA ILE A 238 -4.68 0.70 19.43
C ILE A 238 -5.72 1.05 18.37
N VAL A 239 -6.66 1.95 18.68
CA VAL A 239 -7.70 2.40 17.73
C VAL A 239 -7.05 3.08 16.53
N ASP A 240 -6.06 3.94 16.75
CA ASP A 240 -5.32 4.66 15.71
C ASP A 240 -4.57 3.67 14.78
N ALA A 241 -3.92 2.65 15.35
CA ALA A 241 -3.28 1.59 14.59
C ALA A 241 -4.27 0.78 13.73
N MET A 242 -5.43 0.44 14.28
CA MET A 242 -6.43 -0.41 13.62
C MET A 242 -7.26 0.36 12.59
N VAL A 243 -7.59 1.62 12.86
CA VAL A 243 -8.44 2.45 12.00
C VAL A 243 -7.61 3.22 10.98
N LEU A 244 -6.53 3.89 11.40
CA LEU A 244 -5.73 4.78 10.56
C LEU A 244 -4.39 4.17 10.10
N GLY A 245 -3.99 3.03 10.67
CA GLY A 245 -2.72 2.37 10.32
C GLY A 245 -1.52 2.97 11.01
N GLU A 246 -1.74 3.78 12.04
CA GLU A 246 -0.70 4.49 12.74
C GLU A 246 -0.10 3.65 13.87
N LYS A 247 1.16 3.24 13.72
CA LYS A 247 1.83 2.33 14.67
C LYS A 247 2.73 3.06 15.66
N ARG A 248 2.97 4.36 15.46
CA ARG A 248 3.97 5.14 16.22
C ARG A 248 3.79 5.09 17.74
N ARG A 249 2.56 4.91 18.22
CA ARG A 249 2.19 5.01 19.65
C ARG A 249 1.96 3.66 20.34
N ILE A 250 2.13 2.53 19.65
CA ILE A 250 1.90 1.21 20.25
C ILE A 250 3.04 0.89 21.23
N LEU A 251 2.70 0.52 22.47
CA LEU A 251 3.71 0.09 23.45
C LEU A 251 4.39 -1.22 23.00
N PRO A 252 5.72 -1.35 23.17
CA PRO A 252 6.46 -2.55 22.80
C PRO A 252 5.88 -3.84 23.41
N ILE A 253 5.42 -3.79 24.67
CA ILE A 253 4.85 -4.96 25.36
C ILE A 253 3.60 -5.52 24.66
N VAL A 254 2.75 -4.64 24.10
CA VAL A 254 1.55 -5.04 23.35
C VAL A 254 1.95 -5.65 22.01
N TYR A 255 2.93 -5.02 21.35
CA TYR A 255 3.45 -5.47 20.07
C TYR A 255 4.09 -6.86 20.18
N ASP A 256 4.93 -7.09 21.19
CA ASP A 256 5.60 -8.37 21.43
C ASP A 256 4.62 -9.50 21.79
N SER A 257 3.59 -9.18 22.60
CA SER A 257 2.53 -10.14 22.93
C SER A 257 1.77 -10.59 21.67
N MET A 258 1.47 -9.64 20.78
CA MET A 258 0.81 -9.90 19.50
C MET A 258 1.70 -10.67 18.51
N ILE A 259 3.03 -10.51 18.56
CA ILE A 259 3.96 -11.35 17.80
C ILE A 259 3.91 -12.79 18.31
N LYS A 260 3.98 -12.99 19.64
CA LYS A 260 3.96 -14.32 20.27
C LYS A 260 2.67 -15.08 19.98
N SER A 261 1.52 -14.42 20.04
CA SER A 261 0.22 -15.00 19.66
C SER A 261 0.03 -15.16 18.14
N GLY A 262 0.93 -14.61 17.32
CA GLY A 262 0.83 -14.55 15.84
C GLY A 262 -0.28 -13.62 15.32
N THR A 263 -0.84 -12.76 16.17
CA THR A 263 -1.98 -11.89 15.85
C THR A 263 -1.55 -10.45 15.51
N VAL A 264 -0.26 -10.20 15.37
CA VAL A 264 0.32 -8.90 14.96
C VAL A 264 -0.26 -8.36 13.64
N HIS A 265 -0.75 -9.24 12.76
CA HIS A 265 -1.39 -8.86 11.51
C HIS A 265 -2.67 -8.03 11.70
N ILE A 266 -3.27 -8.07 12.90
CA ILE A 266 -4.49 -7.32 13.25
C ILE A 266 -4.19 -5.88 13.67
N LEU A 267 -2.99 -5.62 14.20
CA LEU A 267 -2.50 -4.27 14.53
C LEU A 267 -2.14 -3.43 13.30
N VAL A 268 -2.17 -4.04 12.11
CA VAL A 268 -1.93 -3.34 10.85
C VAL A 268 -3.25 -3.24 10.12
N VAL A 269 -3.55 -2.06 9.56
CA VAL A 269 -4.69 -1.95 8.66
C VAL A 269 -4.55 -2.97 7.54
N SER A 270 -5.54 -3.86 7.47
CA SER A 270 -5.59 -4.98 6.55
C SER A 270 -6.85 -4.92 5.71
N GLY A 271 -7.03 -5.89 4.81
CA GLY A 271 -8.26 -5.99 4.04
C GLY A 271 -9.52 -6.21 4.88
N PHE A 272 -9.35 -6.68 6.12
CA PHE A 272 -10.45 -6.77 7.08
C PHE A 272 -11.07 -5.40 7.37
N ASN A 273 -10.25 -4.39 7.66
CA ASN A 273 -10.72 -3.03 7.96
C ASN A 273 -11.35 -2.37 6.73
N VAL A 274 -10.77 -2.59 5.54
CA VAL A 274 -11.36 -2.15 4.27
C VAL A 274 -12.75 -2.78 4.06
N GLY A 275 -12.91 -4.06 4.40
CA GLY A 275 -14.20 -4.76 4.35
C GLY A 275 -15.23 -4.18 5.33
N ILE A 276 -14.83 -3.86 6.56
CA ILE A 276 -15.69 -3.20 7.55
C ILE A 276 -16.17 -1.85 7.03
N ILE A 277 -15.28 -1.06 6.42
CA ILE A 277 -15.62 0.26 5.87
C ILE A 277 -16.59 0.13 4.69
N ALA A 278 -16.37 -0.83 3.79
CA ALA A 278 -17.31 -1.12 2.71
C ALA A 278 -18.70 -1.48 3.26
N PHE A 279 -18.75 -2.29 4.31
CA PHE A 279 -19.99 -2.70 4.97
C PHE A 279 -20.70 -1.53 5.64
N MET A 280 -19.99 -0.73 6.46
CA MET A 280 -20.54 0.45 7.13
C MET A 280 -21.05 1.49 6.13
N ALA A 281 -20.26 1.84 5.12
CA ALA A 281 -20.66 2.78 4.09
C ALA A 281 -21.89 2.26 3.33
N GLY A 282 -21.91 0.97 2.99
CA GLY A 282 -23.05 0.33 2.34
C GLY A 282 -24.32 0.36 3.19
N LEU A 283 -24.22 0.10 4.49
CA LEU A 283 -25.33 0.17 5.44
C LEU A 283 -25.83 1.61 5.60
N PHE A 284 -24.92 2.56 5.82
CA PHE A 284 -25.23 3.98 5.97
C PHE A 284 -25.99 4.54 4.76
N PHE A 285 -25.46 4.35 3.55
CA PHE A 285 -26.12 4.80 2.32
C PHE A 285 -27.42 4.04 2.01
N LYS A 286 -27.56 2.80 2.50
CA LYS A 286 -28.83 2.06 2.43
C LYS A 286 -29.88 2.66 3.36
N ILE A 287 -29.51 3.06 4.57
CA ILE A 287 -30.40 3.73 5.53
C ILE A 287 -30.87 5.08 4.97
N LEU A 288 -29.96 5.84 4.35
CA LEU A 288 -30.28 7.09 3.64
C LEU A 288 -31.08 6.92 2.35
N ARG A 289 -31.51 5.69 2.01
CA ARG A 289 -32.30 5.36 0.81
C ARG A 289 -31.67 5.82 -0.52
N ILE A 290 -30.33 5.91 -0.58
CA ILE A 290 -29.61 6.27 -1.80
C ILE A 290 -29.83 5.19 -2.89
N PRO A 291 -30.09 5.56 -4.15
CA PRO A 291 -30.32 4.60 -5.23
C PRO A 291 -29.11 3.67 -5.42
N ARG A 292 -29.38 2.40 -5.76
CA ARG A 292 -28.36 1.33 -5.77
C ARG A 292 -27.10 1.69 -6.56
N LYS A 293 -27.24 2.29 -7.75
CA LYS A 293 -26.12 2.67 -8.61
C LYS A 293 -25.23 3.74 -7.97
N LEU A 294 -25.84 4.79 -7.43
CA LEU A 294 -25.12 5.87 -6.76
C LEU A 294 -24.45 5.35 -5.47
N ARG A 295 -25.12 4.45 -4.74
CA ARG A 295 -24.54 3.81 -3.56
C ARG A 295 -23.25 3.06 -3.88
N TYR A 296 -23.17 2.31 -4.98
CA TYR A 296 -21.92 1.63 -5.37
C TYR A 296 -20.79 2.61 -5.64
N PHE A 297 -21.07 3.71 -6.34
CA PHE A 297 -20.10 4.77 -6.59
C PHE A 297 -19.60 5.41 -5.28
N LEU A 298 -20.50 5.73 -4.35
CA LEU A 298 -20.14 6.30 -3.06
C LEU A 298 -19.31 5.35 -2.20
N ILE A 299 -19.62 4.04 -2.20
CA ILE A 299 -18.79 3.06 -1.48
C ILE A 299 -17.39 3.01 -2.09
N ILE A 300 -17.26 2.95 -3.42
CA ILE A 300 -15.94 2.97 -4.09
C ILE A 300 -15.17 4.24 -3.70
N PHE A 301 -15.83 5.40 -3.71
CA PHE A 301 -15.23 6.65 -3.28
C PHE A 301 -14.75 6.58 -1.82
N CYS A 302 -15.55 6.07 -0.89
CA CYS A 302 -15.15 5.87 0.51
C CYS A 302 -13.93 4.96 0.64
N LEU A 303 -13.86 3.85 -0.11
CA LEU A 303 -12.73 2.93 -0.06
C LEU A 303 -11.44 3.55 -0.61
N VAL A 304 -11.53 4.25 -1.74
CA VAL A 304 -10.39 4.99 -2.31
C VAL A 304 -9.91 6.06 -1.35
N PHE A 305 -10.83 6.82 -0.76
CA PHE A 305 -10.49 7.85 0.21
C PHE A 305 -9.82 7.29 1.46
N TYR A 306 -10.40 6.22 2.04
CA TYR A 306 -9.81 5.50 3.16
C TYR A 306 -8.41 4.95 2.85
N CYS A 307 -8.20 4.44 1.63
CA CYS A 307 -6.88 4.00 1.18
C CYS A 307 -5.84 5.12 1.25
N PHE A 308 -6.19 6.37 0.91
CA PHE A 308 -5.27 7.50 1.07
C PHE A 308 -5.10 7.95 2.52
N ILE A 309 -6.17 7.96 3.33
CA ILE A 309 -6.10 8.33 4.76
C ILE A 309 -5.10 7.44 5.50
N THR A 310 -5.10 6.14 5.20
CA THR A 310 -4.19 5.15 5.80
C THR A 310 -2.77 5.17 5.20
N GLY A 311 -2.44 6.15 4.35
CA GLY A 311 -1.12 6.29 3.73
C GLY A 311 -0.87 5.35 2.55
N ALA A 312 -1.92 4.76 1.97
CA ALA A 312 -1.87 3.86 0.82
C ALA A 312 -0.89 2.69 1.01
N SER A 313 -0.88 2.11 2.21
CA SER A 313 -0.07 0.92 2.49
C SER A 313 -0.46 -0.23 1.56
N ALA A 314 0.52 -1.04 1.15
CA ALA A 314 0.31 -2.09 0.15
C ALA A 314 -0.87 -3.05 0.49
N PRO A 315 -1.08 -3.50 1.74
CA PRO A 315 -2.25 -4.31 2.09
C PRO A 315 -3.59 -3.61 1.84
N VAL A 316 -3.67 -2.31 2.14
CA VAL A 316 -4.90 -1.51 1.98
C VAL A 316 -5.19 -1.25 0.52
N VAL A 317 -4.17 -0.92 -0.27
CA VAL A 317 -4.31 -0.73 -1.72
C VAL A 317 -4.87 -2.00 -2.36
N ARG A 318 -4.30 -3.16 -2.05
CA ARG A 318 -4.77 -4.44 -2.62
C ARG A 318 -6.20 -4.75 -2.23
N ALA A 319 -6.55 -4.60 -0.95
CA ALA A 319 -7.91 -4.84 -0.49
C ALA A 319 -8.92 -3.85 -1.10
N THR A 320 -8.52 -2.59 -1.27
CA THR A 320 -9.33 -1.57 -1.94
C THR A 320 -9.59 -1.94 -3.39
N VAL A 321 -8.54 -2.34 -4.13
CA VAL A 321 -8.67 -2.81 -5.53
C VAL A 321 -9.58 -4.04 -5.62
N MET A 322 -9.40 -5.03 -4.74
CA MET A 322 -10.28 -6.21 -4.68
C MET A 322 -11.74 -5.83 -4.40
N GLY A 323 -11.96 -4.93 -3.44
CA GLY A 323 -13.29 -4.42 -3.08
C GLY A 323 -13.96 -3.67 -4.22
N ILE A 324 -13.21 -2.83 -4.96
CA ILE A 324 -13.71 -2.11 -6.14
C ILE A 324 -14.17 -3.10 -7.20
N PHE A 325 -13.36 -4.11 -7.55
CA PHE A 325 -13.77 -5.10 -8.56
C PHE A 325 -14.97 -5.93 -8.13
N LEU A 326 -15.08 -6.26 -6.83
CA LEU A 326 -16.27 -6.91 -6.29
C LEU A 326 -17.53 -6.04 -6.46
N ILE A 327 -17.44 -4.74 -6.11
CA ILE A 327 -18.55 -3.78 -6.22
C ILE A 327 -18.92 -3.53 -7.70
N LEU A 328 -17.93 -3.43 -8.58
CA LEU A 328 -18.16 -3.31 -10.03
C LEU A 328 -18.90 -4.52 -10.59
N GLY A 329 -18.61 -5.73 -10.09
CA GLY A 329 -19.39 -6.94 -10.43
C GLY A 329 -20.88 -6.78 -10.13
N TYR A 330 -21.22 -6.28 -8.94
CA TYR A 330 -22.60 -5.97 -8.57
C TYR A 330 -23.20 -4.84 -9.43
N PHE A 331 -22.42 -3.80 -9.77
CA PHE A 331 -22.86 -2.69 -10.61
C PHE A 331 -23.27 -3.16 -12.01
N LEU A 332 -22.49 -4.09 -12.59
CA LEU A 332 -22.74 -4.68 -13.90
C LEU A 332 -23.87 -5.73 -13.91
N LYS A 333 -24.59 -5.91 -12.79
CA LYS A 333 -25.64 -6.94 -12.59
C LYS A 333 -25.17 -8.37 -12.94
N ARG A 334 -23.88 -8.64 -12.86
CA ARG A 334 -23.33 -9.99 -13.00
C ARG A 334 -23.29 -10.63 -11.62
N GLU A 335 -23.51 -11.94 -11.55
CA GLU A 335 -23.19 -12.70 -10.35
C GLU A 335 -21.69 -12.54 -10.07
N PRO A 336 -21.29 -11.84 -9.00
CA PRO A 336 -19.87 -11.60 -8.76
C PRO A 336 -19.22 -12.91 -8.34
N ASN A 337 -18.40 -13.47 -9.22
CA ASN A 337 -17.54 -14.58 -8.86
C ASN A 337 -16.30 -14.03 -8.14
N ILE A 338 -16.16 -14.37 -6.86
CA ILE A 338 -15.06 -13.91 -6.00
C ILE A 338 -13.70 -14.29 -6.61
N THR A 339 -13.59 -15.45 -7.28
CA THR A 339 -12.35 -15.85 -7.96
C THR A 339 -12.00 -14.91 -9.11
N ASN A 340 -12.99 -14.47 -9.88
CA ASN A 340 -12.77 -13.53 -10.99
C ASN A 340 -12.40 -12.14 -10.47
N SER A 341 -13.03 -11.67 -9.39
CA SER A 341 -12.63 -10.41 -8.74
C SER A 341 -11.20 -10.47 -8.20
N LEU A 342 -10.81 -11.59 -7.59
CA LEU A 342 -9.44 -11.83 -7.13
C LEU A 342 -8.44 -11.84 -8.29
N SER A 343 -8.78 -12.54 -9.38
CA SER A 343 -7.94 -12.68 -10.58
C SER A 343 -7.76 -11.34 -11.30
N LEU A 344 -8.83 -10.54 -11.40
CA LEU A 344 -8.79 -9.21 -11.98
C LEU A 344 -7.97 -8.24 -11.12
N ALA A 345 -8.11 -8.30 -9.79
CA ALA A 345 -7.28 -7.53 -8.88
C ALA A 345 -5.79 -7.88 -9.02
N ALA A 346 -5.46 -9.18 -9.09
CA ALA A 346 -4.09 -9.64 -9.29
C ALA A 346 -3.51 -9.11 -10.60
N LEU A 347 -4.23 -9.27 -11.72
CA LEU A 347 -3.80 -8.76 -13.02
C LEU A 347 -3.60 -7.25 -13.00
N PHE A 348 -4.56 -6.49 -12.46
CA PHE A 348 -4.45 -5.04 -12.38
C PHE A 348 -3.20 -4.58 -11.61
N ILE A 349 -2.93 -5.18 -10.45
CA ILE A 349 -1.76 -4.85 -9.63
C ILE A 349 -0.46 -5.24 -10.34
N LEU A 350 -0.41 -6.44 -10.93
CA LEU A 350 0.81 -6.94 -11.58
C LEU A 350 1.12 -6.26 -12.91
N VAL A 351 0.11 -5.77 -13.64
CA VAL A 351 0.31 -4.95 -14.84
C VAL A 351 0.95 -3.61 -14.49
N ILE A 352 0.57 -3.01 -13.35
CA ILE A 352 1.16 -1.75 -12.87
C ILE A 352 2.56 -1.98 -12.31
N ASN A 353 2.74 -3.03 -11.49
CA ASN A 353 4.03 -3.39 -10.91
C ASN A 353 4.20 -4.91 -10.82
N PRO A 354 4.83 -5.55 -11.82
CA PRO A 354 4.98 -7.01 -11.86
C PRO A 354 5.92 -7.55 -10.79
N LYS A 355 6.79 -6.69 -10.22
CA LYS A 355 7.69 -7.05 -9.12
C LYS A 355 6.92 -7.38 -7.84
N GLU A 356 5.66 -6.93 -7.72
CA GLU A 356 4.79 -7.28 -6.59
C GLU A 356 4.54 -8.79 -6.49
N LEU A 357 4.62 -9.57 -7.58
CA LEU A 357 4.44 -11.02 -7.51
C LEU A 357 5.43 -11.69 -6.53
N PHE A 358 6.63 -11.09 -6.40
CA PHE A 358 7.68 -11.56 -5.51
C PHE A 358 7.62 -10.89 -4.13
N SER A 359 6.71 -9.94 -3.90
CA SER A 359 6.56 -9.29 -2.61
C SER A 359 5.84 -10.22 -1.63
N ILE A 360 6.38 -10.36 -0.42
CA ILE A 360 5.79 -11.22 0.62
C ILE A 360 4.37 -10.77 0.97
N SER A 361 4.13 -9.46 0.96
CA SER A 361 2.82 -8.90 1.26
C SER A 361 1.78 -9.25 0.19
N PHE A 362 2.14 -9.22 -1.09
CA PHE A 362 1.26 -9.68 -2.17
C PHE A 362 0.95 -11.16 -2.02
N GLN A 363 1.99 -11.99 -1.87
CA GLN A 363 1.86 -13.45 -1.71
C GLN A 363 0.91 -13.81 -0.57
N LEU A 364 1.16 -13.31 0.64
CA LEU A 364 0.31 -13.59 1.80
C LEU A 364 -1.13 -13.13 1.59
N SER A 365 -1.35 -11.97 0.98
CA SER A 365 -2.69 -11.42 0.75
C SER A 365 -3.51 -12.27 -0.23
N PHE A 366 -2.94 -12.59 -1.39
CA PHE A 366 -3.63 -13.33 -2.44
C PHE A 366 -3.77 -14.81 -2.09
N VAL A 367 -2.74 -15.43 -1.52
CA VAL A 367 -2.78 -16.83 -1.08
C VAL A 367 -3.77 -17.01 0.06
N SER A 368 -3.84 -16.08 1.02
CA SER A 368 -4.85 -16.13 2.10
C SER A 368 -6.27 -16.13 1.54
N VAL A 369 -6.60 -15.19 0.66
CA VAL A 369 -7.94 -15.09 0.06
C VAL A 369 -8.23 -16.31 -0.82
N ALA A 370 -7.28 -16.77 -1.62
CA ALA A 370 -7.44 -17.98 -2.43
C ALA A 370 -7.66 -19.23 -1.55
N ALA A 371 -6.90 -19.39 -0.46
CA ALA A 371 -7.07 -20.48 0.47
C ALA A 371 -8.44 -20.44 1.15
N ILE A 372 -8.93 -19.26 1.54
CA ILE A 372 -10.31 -19.12 2.03
C ILE A 372 -11.30 -19.57 0.95
N ILE A 373 -11.19 -19.09 -0.30
CA ILE A 373 -12.14 -19.44 -1.36
C ILE A 373 -12.18 -20.95 -1.66
N TYR A 374 -11.02 -21.61 -1.72
CA TYR A 374 -10.92 -23.01 -2.16
C TYR A 374 -10.94 -24.03 -1.01
N LEU A 375 -10.47 -23.67 0.18
CA LEU A 375 -10.34 -24.60 1.31
C LEU A 375 -11.53 -24.52 2.27
N TYR A 376 -12.08 -23.33 2.53
CA TYR A 376 -13.22 -23.17 3.44
C TYR A 376 -14.45 -24.01 3.01
N PRO A 377 -14.90 -24.03 1.74
CA PRO A 377 -16.03 -24.87 1.35
C PRO A 377 -15.79 -26.36 1.58
N ARG A 378 -14.55 -26.83 1.38
CA ARG A 378 -14.16 -28.22 1.63
C ARG A 378 -14.15 -28.55 3.11
N LEU A 379 -13.59 -27.68 3.95
CA LEU A 379 -13.63 -27.83 5.41
C LEU A 379 -15.08 -27.78 5.92
N LYS A 380 -15.90 -26.88 5.38
CA LYS A 380 -17.33 -26.76 5.71
C LYS A 380 -18.07 -28.08 5.49
N SER A 381 -17.85 -28.70 4.33
CA SER A 381 -18.43 -29.99 3.98
C SER A 381 -17.87 -31.12 4.85
N LEU A 382 -16.56 -31.17 5.05
CA LEU A 382 -15.87 -32.21 5.81
C LEU A 382 -16.36 -32.27 7.27
N PHE A 383 -16.44 -31.11 7.93
CA PHE A 383 -16.93 -31.00 9.31
C PHE A 383 -18.46 -30.97 9.41
N ARG A 384 -19.18 -31.14 8.28
CA ARG A 384 -20.66 -31.16 8.22
C ARG A 384 -21.28 -29.99 8.99
N LEU A 385 -20.70 -28.80 8.81
CA LEU A 385 -21.07 -27.57 9.51
C LEU A 385 -22.54 -27.19 9.34
N GLU A 386 -23.18 -27.67 8.28
CA GLU A 386 -24.60 -27.50 8.00
C GLU A 386 -25.50 -28.21 9.01
N LYS A 387 -25.00 -29.25 9.70
CA LYS A 387 -25.74 -30.01 10.72
C LYS A 387 -25.81 -29.29 12.07
N ILE A 388 -25.01 -28.22 12.26
CA ILE A 388 -25.01 -27.45 13.51
C ILE A 388 -26.29 -26.60 13.57
N LYS A 389 -27.21 -26.98 14.45
CA LYS A 389 -28.51 -26.29 14.63
C LYS A 389 -28.39 -24.97 15.42
N ILE A 390 -27.41 -24.88 16.32
CA ILE A 390 -27.21 -23.71 17.18
C ILE A 390 -26.54 -22.60 16.37
N LYS A 391 -27.27 -21.53 16.06
CA LYS A 391 -26.79 -20.41 15.22
C LYS A 391 -25.48 -19.80 15.74
N PHE A 392 -25.38 -19.56 17.04
CA PHE A 392 -24.18 -18.97 17.65
C PHE A 392 -22.95 -19.87 17.49
N LEU A 393 -23.09 -21.17 17.81
CA LEU A 393 -22.01 -22.15 17.64
C LEU A 393 -21.60 -22.27 16.17
N LYS A 394 -22.57 -22.23 15.24
CA LYS A 394 -22.30 -22.25 13.80
C LYS A 394 -21.41 -21.08 13.37
N VAL A 395 -21.71 -19.86 13.83
CA VAL A 395 -20.90 -18.66 13.52
C VAL A 395 -19.47 -18.80 14.04
N ILE A 396 -19.30 -19.30 15.27
CA ILE A 396 -17.97 -19.52 15.85
C ILE A 396 -17.18 -20.54 15.02
N VAL A 397 -17.78 -21.70 14.75
CA VAL A 397 -17.07 -22.77 14.03
C VAL A 397 -16.79 -22.37 12.58
N GLU A 398 -17.70 -21.66 11.91
CA GLU A 398 -17.44 -21.11 10.57
C GLU A 398 -16.28 -20.09 10.60
N GLY A 399 -16.22 -19.21 11.61
CA GLY A 399 -15.10 -18.30 11.82
C GLY A 399 -13.77 -19.01 12.05
N CYS A 400 -13.78 -20.10 12.84
CA CYS A 400 -12.62 -20.98 13.01
C CYS A 400 -12.18 -21.60 11.68
N MET A 401 -13.12 -22.09 10.86
CA MET A 401 -12.78 -22.71 9.57
C MET A 401 -12.23 -21.70 8.57
N VAL A 402 -12.73 -20.47 8.56
CA VAL A 402 -12.16 -19.38 7.75
C VAL A 402 -10.74 -19.07 8.20
N SER A 403 -10.52 -18.93 9.52
CA SER A 403 -9.19 -18.67 10.09
C SER A 403 -8.21 -19.82 9.81
N LEU A 404 -8.68 -21.07 9.92
CA LEU A 404 -7.91 -22.26 9.60
C LEU A 404 -7.55 -22.31 8.11
N SER A 405 -8.49 -21.96 7.23
CA SER A 405 -8.23 -21.91 5.78
C SER A 405 -7.14 -20.91 5.43
N ALA A 406 -7.24 -19.70 5.97
CA ALA A 406 -6.25 -18.64 5.78
C ALA A 406 -4.87 -19.03 6.35
N TRP A 407 -4.85 -19.62 7.56
CA TRP A 407 -3.64 -20.07 8.21
C TRP A 407 -2.96 -21.20 7.42
N LEU A 408 -3.69 -22.23 6.99
CA LEU A 408 -3.13 -23.32 6.16
C LEU A 408 -2.56 -22.80 4.84
N GLY A 409 -3.19 -21.80 4.22
CA GLY A 409 -2.67 -21.18 3.01
C GLY A 409 -1.37 -20.38 3.24
N THR A 410 -1.24 -19.73 4.40
CA THR A 410 -0.16 -18.76 4.64
C THR A 410 0.95 -19.25 5.56
N CYS A 411 0.75 -20.33 6.33
CA CYS A 411 1.69 -20.78 7.37
C CYS A 411 3.06 -21.12 6.79
N GLY A 412 3.14 -21.73 5.60
CA GLY A 412 4.42 -22.03 4.93
C GLY A 412 5.22 -20.76 4.58
N PHE A 413 4.54 -19.73 4.07
CA PHE A 413 5.16 -18.43 3.79
C PHE A 413 5.61 -17.75 5.09
N ILE A 414 4.76 -17.76 6.13
CA ILE A 414 5.09 -17.13 7.41
C ILE A 414 6.29 -17.82 8.07
N ALA A 415 6.32 -19.16 8.06
CA ALA A 415 7.44 -19.94 8.57
C ALA A 415 8.73 -19.70 7.78
N TYR A 416 8.65 -19.61 6.45
CA TYR A 416 9.83 -19.37 5.61
C TYR A 416 10.43 -17.98 5.82
N TYR A 417 9.60 -16.92 5.77
CA TYR A 417 10.06 -15.53 5.80
C TYR A 417 10.27 -14.97 7.21
N PHE A 418 9.38 -15.27 8.14
CA PHE A 418 9.40 -14.70 9.49
C PHE A 418 9.94 -15.66 10.54
N LYS A 419 10.18 -16.94 10.19
CA LYS A 419 10.62 -17.98 11.12
C LYS A 419 9.67 -18.17 12.31
N ILE A 420 8.39 -17.88 12.10
CA ILE A 420 7.33 -18.01 13.10
C ILE A 420 6.37 -19.10 12.63
N PHE A 421 6.02 -20.02 13.53
CA PHE A 421 4.97 -21.01 13.31
C PHE A 421 4.05 -21.02 14.53
N SER A 422 2.89 -20.38 14.40
CA SER A 422 1.92 -20.26 15.50
C SER A 422 0.53 -20.74 15.08
N PRO A 423 0.21 -22.04 15.29
CA PRO A 423 -1.14 -22.58 15.10
C PRO A 423 -2.16 -21.96 16.05
N VAL A 424 -1.69 -21.43 17.20
CA VAL A 424 -2.49 -20.75 18.21
C VAL A 424 -3.30 -19.60 17.63
N THR A 425 -2.83 -18.99 16.53
CA THR A 425 -3.55 -17.94 15.78
C THR A 425 -4.98 -18.31 15.41
N VAL A 426 -5.24 -19.58 15.04
CA VAL A 426 -6.58 -20.03 14.63
C VAL A 426 -7.56 -19.94 15.80
N LEU A 427 -7.14 -20.37 16.99
CA LEU A 427 -7.95 -20.30 18.21
C LEU A 427 -8.02 -18.87 18.76
N ALA A 428 -6.90 -18.14 18.72
CA ALA A 428 -6.85 -16.75 19.18
C ALA A 428 -7.80 -15.85 18.36
N ASN A 429 -7.94 -16.10 17.06
CA ASN A 429 -8.83 -15.35 16.19
C ASN A 429 -10.32 -15.47 16.56
N ILE A 430 -10.73 -16.50 17.31
CA ILE A 430 -12.10 -16.62 17.84
C ILE A 430 -12.47 -15.41 18.68
N PHE A 431 -11.52 -14.90 19.47
CA PHE A 431 -11.73 -13.75 20.35
C PHE A 431 -11.25 -12.45 19.71
N ILE A 432 -10.10 -12.50 19.03
CA ILE A 432 -9.45 -11.28 18.54
C ILE A 432 -10.17 -10.71 17.32
N VAL A 433 -10.71 -11.54 16.41
CA VAL A 433 -11.42 -11.00 15.22
C VAL A 433 -12.72 -10.29 15.61
N PRO A 434 -13.61 -10.85 16.47
CA PRO A 434 -14.77 -10.11 16.95
C PRO A 434 -14.40 -8.84 17.70
N LEU A 435 -13.41 -8.90 18.60
CA LEU A 435 -12.95 -7.72 19.33
C LEU A 435 -12.39 -6.65 18.38
N ALA A 436 -11.61 -7.05 17.38
CA ALA A 436 -11.10 -6.16 16.34
C ALA A 436 -12.21 -5.53 15.52
N THR A 437 -13.28 -6.30 15.23
CA THR A 437 -14.48 -5.79 14.57
C THR A 437 -15.11 -4.68 15.41
N LEU A 438 -15.32 -4.94 16.70
CA LEU A 438 -15.95 -3.99 17.62
C LEU A 438 -15.12 -2.71 17.78
N ILE A 439 -13.79 -2.84 17.94
CA ILE A 439 -12.87 -1.70 18.05
C ILE A 439 -12.87 -0.87 16.77
N THR A 440 -12.81 -1.53 15.61
CA THR A 440 -12.79 -0.83 14.32
C THR A 440 -14.14 -0.14 14.07
N LEU A 441 -15.25 -0.83 14.37
CA LEU A 441 -16.60 -0.30 14.22
C LEU A 441 -16.84 0.90 15.16
N SER A 442 -16.43 0.80 16.43
CA SER A 442 -16.57 1.88 17.40
C SER A 442 -15.70 3.08 17.03
N GLY A 443 -14.44 2.85 16.64
CA GLY A 443 -13.53 3.90 16.17
C GLY A 443 -14.07 4.63 14.94
N LEU A 444 -14.56 3.90 13.93
CA LEU A 444 -15.19 4.49 12.74
C LEU A 444 -16.48 5.24 13.07
N SER A 445 -17.31 4.68 13.96
CA SER A 445 -18.55 5.34 14.41
C SER A 445 -18.25 6.65 15.12
N MET A 446 -17.22 6.66 15.98
CA MET A 446 -16.75 7.85 16.67
C MET A 446 -16.30 8.95 15.68
N VAL A 447 -15.61 8.57 14.61
CA VAL A 447 -15.23 9.50 13.53
C VAL A 447 -16.44 10.06 12.80
N ILE A 448 -17.41 9.22 12.45
CA ILE A 448 -18.63 9.66 11.78
C ILE A 448 -19.40 10.64 12.68
N ILE A 449 -19.54 10.32 13.96
CA ILE A 449 -20.22 11.17 14.94
C ILE A 449 -19.47 12.50 15.13
N SER A 450 -18.14 12.47 15.21
CA SER A 450 -17.33 13.69 15.37
C SER A 450 -17.33 14.60 14.15
N LEU A 451 -17.58 14.06 12.95
CA LEU A 451 -17.73 14.85 11.73
C LEU A 451 -19.14 15.43 11.57
N ILE A 452 -20.17 14.69 11.99
CA ILE A 452 -21.58 15.10 11.82
C ILE A 452 -22.03 16.09 12.90
N LEU A 453 -21.68 15.86 14.18
CA LEU A 453 -22.16 16.69 15.28
C LEU A 453 -21.78 18.18 15.18
N PRO A 454 -20.54 18.56 14.82
CA PRO A 454 -20.18 19.97 14.62
C PRO A 454 -20.94 20.61 13.46
N LEU A 455 -21.23 19.84 12.41
CA LEU A 455 -21.99 20.31 11.23
C LEU A 455 -23.46 20.57 11.60
N LEU A 456 -24.02 19.76 12.50
CA LEU A 456 -25.36 19.95 13.05
C LEU A 456 -25.42 21.07 14.10
N SER A 457 -24.34 21.32 14.86
CA SER A 457 -24.31 22.42 15.84
C SER A 457 -24.16 23.81 15.22
N GLY A 458 -23.60 23.90 13.99
CA GLY A 458 -23.46 25.17 13.26
C GLY A 458 -24.72 26.05 13.24
N PRO A 459 -25.89 25.54 12.81
CA PRO A 459 -27.13 26.31 12.79
C PRO A 459 -27.72 26.62 14.18
N PHE A 460 -27.36 25.88 15.25
CA PHE A 460 -27.82 26.17 16.62
C PHE A 460 -26.91 27.16 17.36
N VAL A 461 -25.66 27.30 16.93
CA VAL A 461 -24.72 28.31 17.46
C VAL A 461 -24.98 29.68 16.82
N SER A 462 -25.47 29.73 15.59
CA SER A 462 -25.82 30.98 14.89
C SER A 462 -27.17 31.60 15.27
N THR A 463 -27.92 31.01 16.21
CA THR A 463 -29.23 31.53 16.67
C THR A 463 -29.17 32.26 18.01
N ASN A 464 -27.96 32.55 18.52
CA ASN A 464 -27.72 33.28 19.77
C ASN A 464 -27.03 34.64 19.58
N GLU A 465 -27.11 35.24 18.38
CA GLU A 465 -26.82 36.66 18.17
C GLU A 465 -28.11 37.49 18.16
#